data_AF-A0A831U9I7-F1
#
_entry.id   AF-A0A831U9I7-F1
#
_cell.length_a   1.000
_cell.length_b   1.000
_cell.length_c   1.000
_cell.angle_alpha   90.00
_cell.angle_beta   90.00
_cell.angle_gamma   90.00
#
_symmetry.space_group_name_H-M   'P 1'
#
loop_
_entity.id
_entity.type
_entity.pdbx_description
1 polymer ?
#
loop_
_entity_poly.entity_id
_entity_poly.type
_entity_poly.pdbx_seq_one_letter_code
_entity_poly.pdbx_strand_id
1 'polypeptide(L)'
;MGSVAGKVCDALTGDPIGGARILVETTGGVVGLTHTGPTGSFRCETTEGENAVRIGPLSGYQQPELAVQRVLVSEGKETEVPTFWLAPIPAYTVRIVDRAMQPVPRAVISVLRPAQFGWRVTNQEGLAEIRIASLPPDGVIVGSAEHMSEPMAALFALNTKSTQKTDVQLFPLASVTGRAVTAKGRSIEGAVVGGQFSEEVGADPPWLWRTLAARGGAFTWAGVVPYVPQHCVAATANDTSGRSMSFTLDPGESKDIGNVVVAEGQSASSLLGKRLRWYDAPLLRGVLPSSKDREGKPACVMYTKADNAPMVVESLSRARELLGTQGVLFAVVVEGAYDEDGASLPVLGGRAPTPATTYLIDAAERVTIETFGMPPLHALQRLDGERAP
;
A
#
# COMPACT_ATOMS: atom_id res chain seq x y z
N MET A 1 -33.72 30.74 6.86
CA MET A 1 -32.83 29.54 6.93
C MET A 1 -33.53 28.42 7.68
N GLY A 2 -33.24 27.16 7.36
CA GLY A 2 -33.72 25.98 8.10
C GLY A 2 -32.55 25.06 8.47
N SER A 3 -32.85 23.86 8.97
CA SER A 3 -31.83 22.84 9.27
C SER A 3 -32.31 21.44 8.93
N VAL A 4 -31.35 20.55 8.63
CA VAL A 4 -31.59 19.12 8.47
C VAL A 4 -30.87 18.36 9.57
N ALA A 5 -31.54 17.35 10.13
CA ALA A 5 -30.99 16.48 11.15
C ALA A 5 -31.24 15.01 10.78
N GLY A 6 -30.38 14.12 11.25
CA GLY A 6 -30.50 12.70 10.96
C GLY A 6 -29.49 11.85 11.70
N LYS A 7 -29.49 10.54 11.38
CA LYS A 7 -28.60 9.54 11.96
C LYS A 7 -27.98 8.65 10.90
N VAL A 8 -26.79 8.14 11.21
CA VAL A 8 -26.10 7.10 10.45
C VAL A 8 -25.80 5.93 11.37
N CYS A 9 -26.22 4.73 10.97
CA CYS A 9 -26.07 3.51 11.75
C CYS A 9 -25.53 2.35 10.89
N ASP A 10 -24.87 1.40 11.54
CA ASP A 10 -24.41 0.15 10.94
C ASP A 10 -25.62 -0.77 10.69
N ALA A 11 -25.76 -1.25 9.45
CA ALA A 11 -26.91 -2.05 9.02
C ALA A 11 -26.91 -3.49 9.57
N LEU A 12 -25.78 -3.98 10.07
CA LEU A 12 -25.64 -5.33 10.63
C LEU A 12 -25.89 -5.34 12.14
N THR A 13 -25.32 -4.38 12.85
CA THR A 13 -25.31 -4.33 14.33
C THR A 13 -26.40 -3.43 14.90
N GLY A 14 -26.84 -2.42 14.15
CA GLY A 14 -27.72 -1.36 14.66
C GLY A 14 -26.97 -0.19 15.30
N ASP A 15 -25.65 -0.31 15.50
CA ASP A 15 -24.86 0.65 16.27
C ASP A 15 -24.70 2.00 15.54
N PRO A 16 -24.61 3.11 16.27
CA PRO A 16 -24.38 4.42 15.67
C PRO A 16 -22.98 4.55 15.07
N ILE A 17 -22.88 5.22 13.92
CA ILE A 17 -21.61 5.45 13.22
C ILE A 17 -21.19 6.92 13.36
N GLY A 18 -20.14 7.18 14.14
CA GLY A 18 -19.50 8.49 14.26
C GLY A 18 -18.51 8.80 13.13
N GLY A 19 -18.33 10.10 12.83
CA GLY A 19 -17.36 10.58 11.85
C GLY A 19 -17.78 10.46 10.38
N ALA A 20 -19.01 10.03 10.09
CA ALA A 20 -19.53 9.94 8.72
C ALA A 20 -19.73 11.35 8.15
N ARG A 21 -19.15 11.60 6.97
CA ARG A 21 -19.25 12.90 6.27
C ARG A 21 -20.62 13.06 5.61
N ILE A 22 -21.31 14.15 5.91
CA ILE A 22 -22.63 14.48 5.37
C ILE A 22 -22.54 15.75 4.53
N LEU A 23 -23.01 15.69 3.28
CA LEU A 23 -23.14 16.83 2.39
C LEU A 23 -24.62 17.19 2.21
N VAL A 24 -24.93 18.48 2.26
CA VAL A 24 -26.26 19.01 1.96
C VAL A 24 -26.15 19.90 0.73
N GLU A 25 -26.97 19.60 -0.28
CA GLU A 25 -26.97 20.27 -1.58
C GLU A 25 -28.34 20.93 -1.85
N THR A 26 -28.34 22.11 -2.46
CA THR A 26 -29.53 22.82 -2.95
C THR A 26 -29.25 23.28 -4.37
N THR A 27 -30.19 23.06 -5.29
CA THR A 27 -30.04 23.47 -6.72
C THR A 27 -28.70 23.05 -7.36
N GLY A 28 -28.15 21.88 -6.96
CA GLY A 28 -26.88 21.36 -7.48
C GLY A 28 -25.61 21.94 -6.85
N GLY A 29 -25.71 22.84 -5.87
CA GLY A 29 -24.57 23.38 -5.12
C GLY A 29 -24.54 22.87 -3.68
N VAL A 30 -23.33 22.61 -3.15
CA VAL A 30 -23.13 22.25 -1.74
C VAL A 30 -23.37 23.48 -0.87
N VAL A 31 -24.38 23.43 0.00
CA VAL A 31 -24.74 24.51 0.93
C VAL A 31 -24.37 24.19 2.38
N GLY A 32 -24.08 22.92 2.67
CA GLY A 32 -23.72 22.47 4.01
C GLY A 32 -22.81 21.24 4.00
N LEU A 33 -21.89 21.20 4.96
CA LEU A 33 -20.98 20.07 5.20
C LEU A 33 -20.86 19.85 6.70
N THR A 34 -21.16 18.64 7.17
CA THR A 34 -21.04 18.27 8.58
C THR A 34 -20.55 16.83 8.73
N HIS A 35 -20.31 16.39 9.95
CA HIS A 35 -19.96 15.01 10.29
C HIS A 35 -20.87 14.49 11.40
N THR A 36 -21.10 13.19 11.45
CA THR A 36 -21.80 12.58 12.58
C THR A 36 -20.96 12.61 13.84
N GLY A 37 -21.60 12.88 14.98
CA GLY A 37 -20.98 12.75 16.30
C GLY A 37 -20.89 11.29 16.76
N PRO A 38 -20.39 11.03 17.98
CA PRO A 38 -20.26 9.67 18.53
C PRO A 38 -21.56 8.86 18.62
N THR A 39 -22.71 9.54 18.64
CA THR A 39 -24.05 8.92 18.66
C THR A 39 -24.61 8.66 17.26
N GLY A 40 -23.81 8.88 16.20
CA GLY A 40 -24.24 8.73 14.80
C GLY A 40 -25.15 9.86 14.31
N SER A 41 -25.54 10.80 15.18
CA SER A 41 -26.38 11.93 14.82
C SER A 41 -25.58 13.04 14.12
N PHE A 42 -26.24 13.72 13.18
CA PHE A 42 -25.74 14.96 12.58
C PHE A 42 -26.84 16.03 12.55
N ARG A 43 -26.41 17.29 12.46
CA ARG A 43 -27.25 18.46 12.19
C ARG A 43 -26.49 19.41 11.28
N CYS A 44 -27.17 19.95 10.27
CA CYS A 44 -26.59 20.91 9.34
C CYS A 44 -27.61 22.01 9.02
N GLU A 45 -27.17 23.26 9.07
CA GLU A 45 -27.97 24.39 8.60
C GLU A 45 -28.04 24.38 7.07
N THR A 46 -29.17 24.79 6.52
CA THR A 46 -29.40 24.84 5.08
C THR A 46 -30.45 25.87 4.69
N THR A 47 -30.65 26.08 3.38
CA THR A 47 -31.66 26.97 2.83
C THR A 47 -33.05 26.32 2.79
N GLU A 48 -34.07 27.15 2.86
CA GLU A 48 -35.45 26.73 2.61
C GLU A 48 -35.59 26.16 1.18
N GLY A 49 -36.47 25.17 1.02
CA GLY A 49 -36.75 24.53 -0.27
C GLY A 49 -36.29 23.07 -0.32
N GLU A 50 -36.20 22.53 -1.54
CA GLU A 50 -35.75 21.16 -1.76
C GLU A 50 -34.24 21.06 -1.55
N ASN A 51 -33.85 20.16 -0.65
CA ASN A 51 -32.47 19.86 -0.30
C ASN A 51 -32.18 18.38 -0.55
N ALA A 52 -30.97 18.07 -0.98
CA ALA A 52 -30.46 16.71 -1.11
C ALA A 52 -29.40 16.47 -0.03
N VAL A 53 -29.64 15.49 0.84
CA VAL A 53 -28.71 15.06 1.89
C VAL A 53 -27.99 13.80 1.39
N ARG A 54 -26.66 13.87 1.35
CA ARG A 54 -25.78 12.80 0.88
C ARG A 54 -24.80 12.36 1.95
N ILE A 55 -24.51 11.07 1.99
CA ILE A 55 -23.38 10.55 2.77
C ILE A 55 -22.17 10.36 1.84
N GLY A 56 -21.02 10.87 2.27
CA GLY A 56 -19.75 10.62 1.62
C GLY A 56 -19.25 9.18 1.83
N PRO A 57 -18.22 8.74 1.09
CA PRO A 57 -17.57 7.47 1.36
C PRO A 57 -17.08 7.39 2.81
N LEU A 58 -17.29 6.24 3.47
CA LEU A 58 -16.82 5.96 4.82
C LEU A 58 -15.98 4.68 4.83
N SER A 59 -14.83 4.74 5.49
CA SER A 59 -13.90 3.61 5.57
C SER A 59 -14.56 2.40 6.25
N GLY A 60 -14.48 1.24 5.61
CA GLY A 60 -15.02 -0.04 6.10
C GLY A 60 -16.48 -0.29 5.74
N TYR A 61 -17.16 0.65 5.07
CA TYR A 61 -18.57 0.56 4.74
C TYR A 61 -18.83 0.66 3.23
N GLN A 62 -19.87 -0.03 2.78
CA GLN A 62 -20.38 0.07 1.43
C GLN A 62 -21.13 1.40 1.26
N GLN A 63 -21.09 1.97 0.06
CA GLN A 63 -21.98 3.09 -0.22
C GLN A 63 -23.42 2.58 -0.26
N PRO A 64 -24.37 3.29 0.37
CA PRO A 64 -25.77 2.90 0.34
C PRO A 64 -26.32 3.07 -1.09
N GLU A 65 -27.20 2.16 -1.52
CA GLU A 65 -27.88 2.26 -2.83
C GLU A 65 -28.61 3.59 -3.00
N LEU A 66 -29.21 4.09 -1.91
CA LEU A 66 -29.83 5.41 -1.84
C LEU A 66 -28.91 6.40 -1.10
N ALA A 67 -27.77 6.72 -1.71
CA ALA A 67 -26.82 7.70 -1.16
C ALA A 67 -27.33 9.15 -1.13
N VAL A 68 -28.56 9.40 -1.58
CA VAL A 68 -29.19 10.72 -1.62
C VAL A 68 -30.61 10.62 -1.07
N GLN A 69 -30.89 11.38 -0.03
CA GLN A 69 -32.25 11.59 0.46
C GLN A 69 -32.68 13.02 0.15
N ARG A 70 -33.82 13.19 -0.51
CA ARG A 70 -34.37 14.51 -0.82
C ARG A 70 -35.41 14.90 0.21
N VAL A 71 -35.30 16.11 0.74
CA VAL A 71 -36.20 16.64 1.76
C VAL A 71 -36.58 18.09 1.49
N LEU A 72 -37.81 18.45 1.84
CA LEU A 72 -38.29 19.81 1.79
C LEU A 72 -38.05 20.47 3.15
N VAL A 73 -37.22 21.51 3.19
CA VAL A 73 -36.90 22.26 4.40
C VAL A 73 -37.74 23.54 4.41
N SER A 74 -38.51 23.75 5.47
CA SER A 74 -39.25 25.01 5.66
C SER A 74 -38.40 26.01 6.43
N GLU A 75 -38.65 27.31 6.21
CA GLU A 75 -37.97 28.36 6.96
C GLU A 75 -38.14 28.20 8.49
N GLY A 76 -37.03 28.35 9.22
CA GLY A 76 -36.96 28.31 10.68
C GLY A 76 -37.17 26.92 11.29
N LYS A 77 -37.40 25.88 10.48
CA LYS A 77 -37.68 24.52 10.97
C LYS A 77 -36.48 23.60 10.80
N GLU A 78 -36.44 22.61 11.68
CA GLU A 78 -35.60 21.43 11.52
C GLU A 78 -36.41 20.35 10.82
N THR A 79 -35.83 19.78 9.77
CA THR A 79 -36.39 18.64 9.03
C THR A 79 -35.55 17.40 9.32
N GLU A 80 -36.17 16.37 9.90
CA GLU A 80 -35.51 15.08 10.07
C GLU A 80 -35.48 14.29 8.76
N VAL A 81 -34.35 13.65 8.48
CA VAL A 81 -34.20 12.72 7.37
C VAL A 81 -34.17 11.27 7.88
N PRO A 82 -34.68 10.29 7.11
CA PRO A 82 -34.55 8.88 7.42
C PRO A 82 -33.12 8.47 7.80
N THR A 83 -33.00 7.56 8.77
CA THR A 83 -31.71 7.01 9.17
C THR A 83 -31.03 6.37 7.96
N PHE A 84 -29.77 6.72 7.76
CA PHE A 84 -28.96 6.05 6.76
C PHE A 84 -28.32 4.80 7.36
N TRP A 85 -28.57 3.67 6.71
CA TRP A 85 -28.03 2.38 7.09
C TRP A 85 -26.86 2.03 6.19
N LEU A 86 -25.68 1.90 6.76
CA LEU A 86 -24.47 1.53 6.03
C LEU A 86 -24.14 0.06 6.28
N ALA A 87 -24.09 -0.73 5.21
CA ALA A 87 -23.64 -2.10 5.30
C ALA A 87 -22.11 -2.14 5.41
N PRO A 88 -21.52 -2.88 6.36
CA PRO A 88 -20.07 -3.07 6.40
C PRO A 88 -19.59 -3.78 5.14
N ILE A 89 -18.36 -3.49 4.72
CA ILE A 89 -17.71 -4.25 3.64
C ILE A 89 -17.40 -5.65 4.19
N PRO A 90 -17.81 -6.73 3.52
CA PRO A 90 -17.52 -8.07 3.99
C PRO A 90 -16.02 -8.34 3.98
N ALA A 91 -15.59 -9.26 4.83
CA ALA A 91 -14.24 -9.78 4.78
C ALA A 91 -14.14 -10.88 3.70
N TYR A 92 -13.02 -10.92 2.99
CA TYR A 92 -12.74 -11.94 1.98
C TYR A 92 -11.69 -12.92 2.49
N THR A 93 -11.79 -14.20 2.13
CA THR A 93 -10.86 -15.22 2.61
C THR A 93 -10.04 -15.80 1.48
N VAL A 94 -8.73 -15.85 1.65
CA VAL A 94 -7.81 -16.56 0.75
C VAL A 94 -7.11 -17.68 1.50
N ARG A 95 -6.86 -18.79 0.82
CA ARG A 95 -5.97 -19.86 1.31
C ARG A 95 -4.73 -19.93 0.46
N ILE A 96 -3.58 -19.71 1.06
CA ILE A 96 -2.29 -19.85 0.40
C ILE A 96 -1.82 -21.30 0.50
N VAL A 97 -1.45 -21.86 -0.64
CA VAL A 97 -1.01 -23.26 -0.76
C VAL A 97 0.30 -23.39 -1.53
N ASP A 98 1.02 -24.47 -1.28
CA ASP A 98 2.20 -24.84 -2.03
C ASP A 98 1.83 -25.63 -3.31
N ARG A 99 2.84 -26.16 -4.02
CA ARG A 99 2.65 -26.95 -5.23
C ARG A 99 1.93 -28.28 -5.00
N ALA A 100 1.98 -28.82 -3.79
CA ALA A 100 1.28 -30.04 -3.40
C ALA A 100 -0.11 -29.76 -2.81
N MET A 101 -0.63 -28.53 -2.98
CA MET A 101 -1.90 -28.05 -2.43
C MET A 101 -1.98 -28.09 -0.89
N GLN A 102 -0.83 -28.18 -0.23
CA GLN A 102 -0.73 -28.10 1.23
C GLN A 102 -0.78 -26.64 1.69
N PRO A 103 -1.39 -26.37 2.86
CA PRO A 103 -1.47 -25.01 3.39
C PRO A 103 -0.08 -24.44 3.69
N VAL A 104 0.14 -23.18 3.33
CA VAL A 104 1.38 -22.46 3.65
C VAL A 104 1.11 -21.53 4.85
N PRO A 105 1.57 -21.89 6.05
CA PRO A 105 1.40 -21.04 7.21
C PRO A 105 2.34 -19.83 7.16
N ARG A 106 1.89 -18.73 7.78
CA ARG A 106 2.62 -17.46 7.90
C ARG A 106 2.99 -16.77 6.57
N ALA A 107 2.47 -17.22 5.43
CA ALA A 107 2.65 -16.53 4.16
C ALA A 107 2.22 -15.07 4.29
N VAL A 108 3.06 -14.15 3.80
CA VAL A 108 2.82 -12.71 3.88
C VAL A 108 1.94 -12.28 2.74
N ILE A 109 0.90 -11.52 3.04
CA ILE A 109 -0.05 -11.01 2.05
C ILE A 109 -0.03 -9.48 2.06
N SER A 110 0.09 -8.91 0.86
CA SER A 110 -0.05 -7.48 0.60
C SER A 110 -1.27 -7.23 -0.28
N VAL A 111 -2.07 -6.22 0.05
CA VAL A 111 -3.22 -5.83 -0.79
C VAL A 111 -2.78 -4.66 -1.67
N LEU A 112 -2.68 -4.92 -2.97
CA LEU A 112 -2.20 -3.98 -3.97
C LEU A 112 -3.33 -3.07 -4.46
N ARG A 113 -4.57 -3.58 -4.47
CA ARG A 113 -5.76 -2.85 -4.90
C ARG A 113 -7.01 -3.28 -4.12
N PRO A 114 -7.76 -2.35 -3.50
CA PRO A 114 -7.33 -0.98 -3.21
C PRO A 114 -6.04 -1.00 -2.37
N ALA A 115 -5.12 -0.09 -2.64
CA ALA A 115 -3.82 -0.07 -1.96
C ALA A 115 -4.02 0.06 -0.45
N GLN A 116 -3.44 -0.87 0.30
CA GLN A 116 -3.44 -0.83 1.76
C GLN A 116 -2.04 -1.04 2.28
N PHE A 117 -1.71 -0.30 3.33
CA PHE A 117 -0.40 -0.38 3.95
C PHE A 117 -0.31 -1.57 4.91
N GLY A 118 0.88 -2.14 5.04
CA GLY A 118 1.17 -3.23 5.96
C GLY A 118 0.92 -4.64 5.40
N TRP A 119 1.33 -5.62 6.19
CA TRP A 119 1.25 -7.03 5.84
C TRP A 119 0.20 -7.77 6.66
N ARG A 120 -0.41 -8.76 6.02
CA ARG A 120 -1.21 -9.80 6.67
C ARG A 120 -0.44 -11.11 6.62
N VAL A 121 -0.78 -12.04 7.50
CA VAL A 121 -0.14 -13.37 7.52
C VAL A 121 -1.19 -14.46 7.61
N THR A 122 -0.92 -15.58 6.94
CA THR A 122 -1.78 -16.75 7.04
C THR A 122 -1.63 -17.49 8.36
N ASN A 123 -2.72 -18.11 8.81
CA ASN A 123 -2.71 -19.02 9.96
C ASN A 123 -2.13 -20.41 9.60
N GLN A 124 -2.25 -21.39 10.50
CA GLN A 124 -1.75 -22.76 10.28
C GLN A 124 -2.42 -23.50 9.11
N GLU A 125 -3.63 -23.10 8.73
CA GLU A 125 -4.37 -23.66 7.60
C GLU A 125 -4.10 -22.91 6.28
N GLY A 126 -3.12 -22.00 6.28
CA GLY A 126 -2.84 -21.15 5.14
C GLY A 126 -3.91 -20.09 4.88
N LEU A 127 -4.84 -19.87 5.80
CA LEU A 127 -5.94 -18.92 5.63
C LEU A 127 -5.55 -17.52 6.10
N ALA A 128 -5.98 -16.51 5.34
CA ALA A 128 -5.93 -15.12 5.75
C ALA A 128 -7.21 -14.39 5.37
N GLU A 129 -7.63 -13.50 6.25
CA GLU A 129 -8.76 -12.62 6.06
C GLU A 129 -8.30 -11.28 5.46
N ILE A 130 -8.96 -10.87 4.38
CA ILE A 130 -8.73 -9.62 3.66
C ILE A 130 -9.90 -8.69 3.95
N ARG A 131 -9.64 -7.69 4.80
CA ARG A 131 -10.51 -6.54 5.01
C ARG A 131 -10.02 -5.37 4.17
N ILE A 132 -10.95 -4.61 3.58
CA ILE A 132 -10.64 -3.44 2.77
C ILE A 132 -11.40 -2.22 3.30
N ALA A 133 -10.76 -1.05 3.22
CA ALA A 133 -11.35 0.21 3.68
C ALA A 133 -12.40 0.76 2.70
N SER A 134 -12.28 0.45 1.41
CA SER A 134 -13.20 0.92 0.37
C SER A 134 -13.32 -0.13 -0.72
N LEU A 135 -14.49 -0.22 -1.36
CA LEU A 135 -14.68 -1.10 -2.50
C LEU A 135 -13.99 -0.50 -3.75
N PRO A 136 -13.18 -1.29 -4.49
CA PRO A 136 -12.65 -0.84 -5.77
C PRO A 136 -13.79 -0.63 -6.78
N PRO A 137 -13.76 0.40 -7.64
CA PRO A 137 -14.86 0.74 -8.53
C PRO A 137 -15.27 -0.36 -9.52
N ASP A 138 -14.32 -1.20 -9.94
CA ASP A 138 -14.56 -2.34 -10.83
C ASP A 138 -14.89 -3.64 -10.09
N GLY A 139 -14.94 -3.61 -8.75
CA GLY A 139 -15.22 -4.76 -7.93
C GLY A 139 -14.09 -5.81 -7.88
N VAL A 140 -12.85 -5.45 -8.20
CA VAL A 140 -11.71 -6.38 -8.15
C VAL A 140 -10.68 -5.96 -7.10
N ILE A 141 -10.51 -6.83 -6.10
CA ILE A 141 -9.41 -6.74 -5.12
C ILE A 141 -8.21 -7.48 -5.70
N VAL A 142 -7.04 -6.87 -5.68
CA VAL A 142 -5.79 -7.49 -6.11
C VAL A 142 -4.82 -7.56 -4.94
N GLY A 143 -4.19 -8.71 -4.75
CA GLY A 143 -3.15 -8.87 -3.75
C GLY A 143 -2.01 -9.76 -4.23
N SER A 144 -0.94 -9.78 -3.44
CA SER A 144 0.16 -10.71 -3.58
C SER A 144 0.33 -11.53 -2.30
N ALA A 145 0.83 -12.75 -2.44
CA ALA A 145 1.23 -13.61 -1.34
C ALA A 145 2.69 -14.03 -1.54
N GLU A 146 3.49 -14.03 -0.47
CA GLU A 146 4.90 -14.42 -0.49
C GLU A 146 5.19 -15.46 0.61
N HIS A 147 6.02 -16.45 0.29
CA HIS A 147 6.48 -17.44 1.26
C HIS A 147 7.49 -16.82 2.23
N MET A 148 7.47 -17.21 3.51
CA MET A 148 8.29 -16.57 4.56
C MET A 148 9.79 -16.81 4.44
N SER A 149 10.20 -17.94 3.85
CA SER A 149 11.59 -18.38 3.82
C SER A 149 12.10 -18.76 2.43
N GLU A 150 11.23 -18.81 1.43
CA GLU A 150 11.56 -19.27 0.09
C GLU A 150 11.17 -18.18 -0.91
N PRO A 151 11.90 -18.01 -2.02
CA PRO A 151 11.60 -16.99 -3.02
C PRO A 151 10.41 -17.41 -3.88
N MET A 152 9.25 -17.60 -3.26
CA MET A 152 8.00 -17.99 -3.89
C MET A 152 6.92 -16.96 -3.64
N ALA A 153 6.12 -16.68 -4.67
CA ALA A 153 5.02 -15.75 -4.57
C ALA A 153 3.87 -16.10 -5.52
N ALA A 154 2.75 -15.42 -5.32
CA ALA A 154 1.60 -15.44 -6.20
C ALA A 154 0.93 -14.06 -6.24
N LEU A 155 0.24 -13.78 -7.34
CA LEU A 155 -0.74 -12.71 -7.44
C LEU A 155 -2.12 -13.35 -7.46
N PHE A 156 -3.08 -12.69 -6.84
CA PHE A 156 -4.46 -13.15 -6.81
C PHE A 156 -5.42 -11.97 -7.01
N ALA A 157 -6.59 -12.28 -7.55
CA ALA A 157 -7.70 -11.36 -7.71
C ALA A 157 -8.95 -11.95 -7.07
N LEU A 158 -9.70 -11.12 -6.33
CA LEU A 158 -10.98 -11.49 -5.71
C LEU A 158 -12.08 -10.58 -6.25
N ASN A 159 -13.21 -11.17 -6.62
CA ASN A 159 -14.40 -10.43 -7.02
C ASN A 159 -15.18 -10.03 -5.77
N THR A 160 -15.47 -8.74 -5.59
CA THR A 160 -16.18 -8.22 -4.41
C THR A 160 -17.62 -8.75 -4.29
N LYS A 161 -18.18 -9.31 -5.36
CA LYS A 161 -19.50 -9.96 -5.36
C LYS A 161 -19.48 -11.40 -4.84
N SER A 162 -18.29 -11.98 -4.60
CA SER A 162 -18.14 -13.34 -4.09
C SER A 162 -17.22 -13.34 -2.87
N THR A 163 -17.73 -13.86 -1.76
CA THR A 163 -16.94 -14.12 -0.54
C THR A 163 -16.45 -15.57 -0.48
N GLN A 164 -16.60 -16.33 -1.58
CA GLN A 164 -16.10 -17.70 -1.63
C GLN A 164 -14.59 -17.73 -1.40
N LYS A 165 -14.17 -18.72 -0.63
CA LYS A 165 -12.75 -18.99 -0.38
C LYS A 165 -12.04 -19.29 -1.70
N THR A 166 -10.94 -18.58 -1.94
CA THR A 166 -10.07 -18.80 -3.11
C THR A 166 -8.75 -19.42 -2.67
N ASP A 167 -8.37 -20.53 -3.29
CA ASP A 167 -7.05 -21.12 -3.13
C ASP A 167 -6.05 -20.43 -4.06
N VAL A 168 -4.89 -20.07 -3.53
CA VAL A 168 -3.83 -19.33 -4.22
C VAL A 168 -2.52 -20.10 -4.07
N GLN A 169 -2.00 -20.63 -5.18
CA GLN A 169 -0.79 -21.41 -5.21
C GLN A 169 0.45 -20.53 -5.38
N LEU A 170 1.49 -20.75 -4.56
CA LEU A 170 2.77 -20.07 -4.68
C LEU A 170 3.67 -20.71 -5.74
N PHE A 171 4.43 -19.86 -6.45
CA PHE A 171 5.40 -20.28 -7.46
C PHE A 171 6.76 -19.62 -7.24
N PRO A 172 7.88 -20.29 -7.59
CA PRO A 172 9.20 -19.66 -7.62
C PRO A 172 9.19 -18.34 -8.40
N LEU A 173 9.68 -17.28 -7.77
CA LEU A 173 9.79 -15.96 -8.35
C LEU A 173 10.75 -15.96 -9.54
N ALA A 174 10.34 -15.30 -10.62
CA ALA A 174 11.17 -14.99 -11.76
C ALA A 174 11.85 -13.62 -11.59
N SER A 175 12.78 -13.29 -12.48
CA SER A 175 13.48 -12.00 -12.47
C SER A 175 13.55 -11.38 -13.86
N VAL A 176 13.55 -10.05 -13.91
CA VAL A 176 13.87 -9.32 -15.14
C VAL A 176 14.96 -8.28 -14.92
N THR A 177 15.78 -8.11 -15.94
CA THR A 177 16.79 -7.04 -16.00
C THR A 177 16.52 -6.14 -17.19
N GLY A 178 16.96 -4.90 -17.12
CA GLY A 178 16.85 -3.97 -18.24
C GLY A 178 17.52 -2.64 -17.97
N ARG A 179 17.27 -1.65 -18.84
CA ARG A 179 17.78 -0.27 -18.68
C ARG A 179 16.70 0.77 -18.94
N ALA A 180 16.56 1.74 -18.04
CA ALA A 180 15.76 2.94 -18.25
C ALA A 180 16.57 3.96 -19.06
N VAL A 181 16.04 4.36 -20.21
CA VAL A 181 16.68 5.31 -21.14
C VAL A 181 15.69 6.33 -21.66
N THR A 182 16.17 7.50 -22.09
CA THR A 182 15.36 8.46 -22.83
C THR A 182 15.16 8.01 -24.29
N ALA A 183 14.25 8.65 -25.03
CA ALA A 183 14.09 8.45 -26.47
C ALA A 183 15.38 8.70 -27.28
N LYS A 184 16.33 9.47 -26.73
CA LYS A 184 17.67 9.72 -27.32
C LYS A 184 18.72 8.69 -26.87
N GLY A 185 18.32 7.63 -26.18
CA GLY A 185 19.21 6.57 -25.68
C GLY A 185 20.06 6.95 -24.46
N ARG A 186 19.80 8.10 -23.81
CA ARG A 186 20.54 8.48 -22.60
C ARG A 186 20.02 7.71 -21.40
N SER A 187 20.90 7.09 -20.62
CA SER A 187 20.54 6.42 -19.37
C SER A 187 19.92 7.35 -18.35
N ILE A 188 18.97 6.83 -17.55
CA ILE A 188 18.29 7.57 -16.50
C ILE A 188 18.55 6.88 -15.14
N GLU A 189 19.52 7.37 -14.37
CA GLU A 189 19.72 6.94 -12.98
C GLU A 189 18.59 7.47 -12.09
N GLY A 190 18.19 6.70 -11.08
CA GLY A 190 17.13 7.09 -10.15
C GLY A 190 15.73 7.11 -10.75
N ALA A 191 15.54 6.58 -11.96
CA ALA A 191 14.20 6.33 -12.49
C ALA A 191 13.48 5.29 -11.62
N VAL A 192 12.20 5.50 -11.33
CA VAL A 192 11.37 4.52 -10.64
C VAL A 192 11.02 3.44 -11.64
N VAL A 193 11.40 2.20 -11.35
CA VAL A 193 11.13 1.04 -12.20
C VAL A 193 10.30 0.03 -11.42
N GLY A 194 9.30 -0.57 -12.06
CA GLY A 194 8.48 -1.60 -11.43
C GLY A 194 7.58 -2.30 -12.43
N GLY A 195 6.82 -3.27 -11.97
CA GLY A 195 5.87 -4.00 -12.81
C GLY A 195 4.44 -3.47 -12.68
N GLN A 196 3.73 -3.55 -13.80
CA GLN A 196 2.27 -3.43 -13.89
C GLN A 196 1.70 -4.62 -14.69
N PHE A 197 0.41 -4.90 -14.50
CA PHE A 197 -0.31 -5.85 -15.34
C PHE A 197 -0.30 -5.39 -16.80
N SER A 198 -0.18 -6.32 -17.74
CA SER A 198 -0.22 -6.01 -19.18
C SER A 198 -1.58 -5.49 -19.65
N GLU A 199 -2.65 -5.99 -19.04
CA GLU A 199 -4.00 -5.47 -19.27
C GLU A 199 -4.29 -4.36 -18.25
N GLU A 200 -4.96 -3.30 -18.70
CA GLU A 200 -5.30 -2.17 -17.84
C GLU A 200 -6.31 -2.60 -16.76
N VAL A 201 -5.85 -2.65 -15.51
CA VAL A 201 -6.70 -2.91 -14.34
C VAL A 201 -7.22 -1.57 -13.82
N GLY A 202 -8.32 -1.11 -14.40
CA GLY A 202 -8.93 0.19 -14.08
C GLY A 202 -8.11 1.39 -14.55
N ALA A 203 -8.53 2.59 -14.14
CA ALA A 203 -7.93 3.84 -14.62
C ALA A 203 -6.50 4.11 -14.11
N ASP A 204 -6.12 3.53 -12.97
CA ASP A 204 -4.79 3.63 -12.38
C ASP A 204 -4.30 2.23 -12.01
N PRO A 205 -3.58 1.54 -12.91
CA PRO A 205 -3.15 0.17 -12.68
C PRO A 205 -2.16 0.10 -11.51
N PRO A 206 -2.37 -0.81 -10.55
CA PRO A 206 -1.55 -0.85 -9.35
C PRO A 206 -0.12 -1.25 -9.70
N TRP A 207 0.84 -0.57 -9.09
CA TRP A 207 2.23 -1.03 -9.09
C TRP A 207 2.33 -2.31 -8.27
N LEU A 208 2.97 -3.34 -8.83
CA LEU A 208 3.20 -4.60 -8.13
C LEU A 208 4.24 -4.40 -7.02
N TRP A 209 5.43 -3.94 -7.40
CA TRP A 209 6.42 -3.31 -6.52
C TRP A 209 7.41 -2.50 -7.36
N ARG A 210 8.17 -1.63 -6.71
CA ARG A 210 9.04 -0.65 -7.38
C ARG A 210 10.46 -0.66 -6.81
N THR A 211 11.44 -0.34 -7.64
CA THR A 211 12.82 -0.07 -7.28
C THR A 211 13.32 1.17 -8.01
N LEU A 212 14.50 1.68 -7.64
CA LEU A 212 15.21 2.68 -8.46
C LEU A 212 16.18 2.03 -9.45
N ALA A 213 16.29 2.62 -10.63
CA ALA A 213 17.34 2.31 -11.60
C ALA A 213 18.69 2.82 -11.09
N ALA A 214 19.71 1.98 -11.19
CA ALA A 214 21.08 2.26 -10.82
C ALA A 214 21.76 3.23 -11.80
N ARG A 215 23.03 3.54 -11.50
CA ARG A 215 23.89 4.27 -12.43
C ARG A 215 23.92 3.60 -13.81
N GLY A 216 23.81 4.41 -14.85
CA GLY A 216 23.67 3.89 -16.22
C GLY A 216 22.28 3.35 -16.54
N GLY A 217 21.28 3.65 -15.69
CA GLY A 217 19.87 3.29 -15.90
C GLY A 217 19.56 1.81 -15.75
N ALA A 218 20.55 0.99 -15.36
CA ALA A 218 20.35 -0.45 -15.21
C ALA A 218 19.44 -0.75 -14.02
N PHE A 219 18.58 -1.75 -14.15
CA PHE A 219 17.77 -2.23 -13.04
C PHE A 219 17.66 -3.75 -13.05
N THR A 220 17.39 -4.30 -11.87
CA THR A 220 16.98 -5.69 -11.68
C THR A 220 15.69 -5.68 -10.90
N TRP A 221 14.65 -6.25 -11.49
CA TRP A 221 13.34 -6.41 -10.87
C TRP A 221 13.18 -7.90 -10.56
N ALA A 222 13.78 -8.31 -9.44
CA ALA A 222 13.85 -9.70 -9.02
C ALA A 222 12.72 -9.98 -8.03
N GLY A 223 11.58 -10.40 -8.55
CA GLY A 223 10.32 -10.53 -7.81
C GLY A 223 9.12 -10.59 -8.74
N VAL A 224 9.32 -11.13 -9.96
CA VAL A 224 8.27 -11.26 -10.96
C VAL A 224 7.48 -12.51 -10.65
N VAL A 225 6.16 -12.36 -10.48
CA VAL A 225 5.29 -13.52 -10.29
C VAL A 225 5.08 -14.20 -11.65
N PRO A 226 5.38 -15.51 -11.77
CA PRO A 226 5.27 -16.21 -13.05
C PRO A 226 3.81 -16.38 -13.48
N TYR A 227 3.61 -16.73 -14.76
CA TYR A 227 2.29 -16.97 -15.38
C TYR A 227 1.31 -15.78 -15.41
N VAL A 228 1.73 -14.61 -14.92
CA VAL A 228 0.93 -13.39 -14.98
C VAL A 228 1.50 -12.45 -16.05
N PRO A 229 0.72 -12.07 -17.08
CA PRO A 229 1.13 -11.08 -18.06
C PRO A 229 1.45 -9.73 -17.42
N GLN A 230 2.70 -9.30 -17.55
CA GLN A 230 3.22 -8.08 -16.94
C GLN A 230 4.06 -7.30 -17.96
N HIS A 231 4.24 -6.02 -17.71
CA HIS A 231 5.28 -5.20 -18.35
C HIS A 231 6.01 -4.38 -17.29
N CYS A 232 7.26 -4.01 -17.58
CA CYS A 232 7.99 -3.06 -16.76
C CYS A 232 7.64 -1.64 -17.17
N VAL A 233 7.48 -0.79 -16.17
CA VAL A 233 7.29 0.65 -16.33
C VAL A 233 8.49 1.35 -15.72
N ALA A 234 9.05 2.31 -16.46
CA ALA A 234 10.03 3.26 -15.95
C ALA A 234 9.38 4.64 -15.90
N ALA A 235 9.37 5.27 -14.73
CA ALA A 235 8.84 6.60 -14.51
C ALA A 235 9.93 7.54 -13.96
N THR A 236 9.87 8.80 -14.36
CA THR A 236 10.80 9.84 -13.88
C THR A 236 10.10 10.76 -12.88
N ALA A 237 10.88 11.64 -12.23
CA ALA A 237 10.33 12.61 -11.27
C ALA A 237 9.36 13.64 -11.89
N ASN A 238 9.31 13.76 -13.22
CA ASN A 238 8.43 14.69 -13.93
C ASN A 238 7.16 13.99 -14.47
N ASP A 239 6.80 12.84 -13.92
CA ASP A 239 5.65 12.00 -14.32
C ASP A 239 5.66 11.52 -15.78
N THR A 240 6.78 11.65 -16.49
CA THR A 240 6.99 10.96 -17.76
C THR A 240 7.26 9.49 -17.50
N SER A 241 6.59 8.62 -18.26
CA SER A 241 6.77 7.18 -18.15
C SER A 241 6.96 6.49 -19.50
N GLY A 242 7.57 5.32 -19.44
CA GLY A 242 7.79 4.41 -20.56
C GLY A 242 7.45 3.00 -20.13
N ARG A 243 7.02 2.17 -21.09
CA ARG A 243 6.63 0.77 -20.85
C ARG A 243 7.47 -0.15 -21.72
N SER A 244 7.88 -1.30 -21.18
CA SER A 244 8.45 -2.39 -21.97
C SER A 244 7.37 -3.08 -22.80
N MET A 245 7.78 -4.00 -23.68
CA MET A 245 6.84 -5.00 -24.18
C MET A 245 6.32 -5.86 -23.03
N SER A 246 5.10 -6.35 -23.17
CA SER A 246 4.52 -7.34 -22.27
C SER A 246 5.30 -8.65 -22.32
N PHE A 247 5.39 -9.32 -21.17
CA PHE A 247 6.02 -10.61 -21.01
C PHE A 247 5.22 -11.47 -20.02
N THR A 248 5.36 -12.78 -20.15
CA THR A 248 4.93 -13.78 -19.17
C THR A 248 6.12 -14.71 -18.99
N LEU A 249 6.47 -15.00 -17.74
CA LEU A 249 7.64 -15.79 -17.40
C LEU A 249 7.23 -17.11 -16.76
N ASP A 250 8.05 -18.13 -16.99
CA ASP A 250 7.99 -19.37 -16.24
C ASP A 250 8.61 -19.21 -14.83
N PRO A 251 8.25 -20.08 -13.86
CA PRO A 251 8.79 -20.03 -12.51
C PRO A 251 10.32 -20.12 -12.48
N GLY A 252 10.97 -19.16 -11.81
CA GLY A 252 12.43 -19.09 -11.71
C GLY A 252 13.15 -18.56 -12.96
N GLU A 253 12.43 -18.22 -14.03
CA GLU A 253 13.03 -17.67 -15.24
C GLU A 253 13.71 -16.32 -14.98
N SER A 254 14.81 -16.04 -15.69
CA SER A 254 15.44 -14.73 -15.73
C SER A 254 15.47 -14.20 -17.16
N LYS A 255 14.99 -12.97 -17.36
CA LYS A 255 14.86 -12.38 -18.70
C LYS A 255 15.41 -10.95 -18.77
N ASP A 256 16.24 -10.69 -19.77
CA ASP A 256 16.58 -9.31 -20.16
C ASP A 256 15.51 -8.76 -21.09
N ILE A 257 14.87 -7.66 -20.67
CA ILE A 257 13.83 -6.98 -21.45
C ILE A 257 14.37 -5.80 -22.26
N GLY A 258 15.68 -5.55 -22.19
CA GLY A 258 16.35 -4.47 -22.89
C GLY A 258 15.99 -3.10 -22.33
N ASN A 259 15.73 -2.16 -23.23
CA ASN A 259 15.51 -0.76 -22.88
C ASN A 259 14.03 -0.46 -22.62
N VAL A 260 13.74 0.17 -21.49
CA VAL A 260 12.46 0.83 -21.22
C VAL A 260 12.63 2.31 -21.55
N VAL A 261 11.99 2.74 -22.64
CA VAL A 261 12.19 4.08 -23.23
C VAL A 261 11.17 5.06 -22.66
N VAL A 262 11.65 6.11 -22.01
CA VAL A 262 10.83 7.25 -21.56
C VAL A 262 11.00 8.40 -22.55
N ALA A 263 9.92 9.13 -22.87
CA ALA A 263 9.95 10.24 -23.81
C ALA A 263 11.04 11.27 -23.45
N GLU A 264 11.00 11.77 -22.22
CA GLU A 264 11.99 12.68 -21.65
C GLU A 264 12.21 12.38 -20.17
N GLY A 265 13.40 12.67 -19.64
CA GLY A 265 13.72 12.36 -18.26
C GLY A 265 15.07 12.92 -17.83
N GLN A 266 15.14 13.34 -16.57
CA GLN A 266 16.39 13.69 -15.90
C GLN A 266 16.74 12.61 -14.89
N SER A 267 18.04 12.38 -14.69
CA SER A 267 18.48 11.46 -13.64
C SER A 267 18.20 12.05 -12.26
N ALA A 268 17.78 11.20 -11.33
CA ALA A 268 17.69 11.50 -9.92
C ALA A 268 18.84 10.83 -9.15
N SER A 269 19.03 11.23 -7.89
CA SER A 269 20.00 10.57 -7.02
C SER A 269 19.55 9.15 -6.66
N SER A 270 20.50 8.21 -6.68
CA SER A 270 20.37 6.87 -6.12
C SER A 270 21.45 6.64 -5.05
N LEU A 271 21.11 5.94 -3.98
CA LEU A 271 22.04 5.47 -2.97
C LEU A 271 22.50 4.03 -3.17
N LEU A 272 22.06 3.33 -4.21
CA LEU A 272 22.45 1.95 -4.46
C LEU A 272 23.98 1.75 -4.41
N GLY A 273 24.43 0.79 -3.59
CA GLY A 273 25.83 0.47 -3.32
C GLY A 273 26.57 1.47 -2.41
N LYS A 274 25.94 2.61 -2.06
CA LYS A 274 26.50 3.63 -1.16
C LYS A 274 26.09 3.33 0.29
N ARG A 275 26.86 3.86 1.24
CA ARG A 275 26.55 3.74 2.66
C ARG A 275 25.41 4.66 3.07
N LEU A 276 24.51 4.17 3.91
CA LEU A 276 23.44 4.97 4.53
C LEU A 276 23.51 4.84 6.06
N ARG A 277 23.96 5.91 6.72
CA ARG A 277 24.06 5.99 8.18
C ARG A 277 22.78 6.51 8.80
N TRP A 278 21.72 5.72 8.70
CA TRP A 278 20.39 6.08 9.21
C TRP A 278 20.39 6.39 10.72
N TYR A 279 21.28 5.75 11.47
CA TYR A 279 21.43 5.89 12.92
C TYR A 279 22.09 7.21 13.38
N ASP A 280 22.62 8.03 12.46
CA ASP A 280 23.14 9.36 12.77
C ASP A 280 22.00 10.40 12.90
N ALA A 281 20.78 10.05 12.49
CA ALA A 281 19.61 10.91 12.60
C ALA A 281 19.15 11.10 14.06
N PRO A 282 18.59 12.27 14.43
CA PRO A 282 18.07 12.51 15.78
C PRO A 282 17.00 11.50 16.18
N LEU A 283 17.14 10.89 17.35
CA LEU A 283 16.13 9.99 17.91
C LEU A 283 14.91 10.78 18.41
N LEU A 284 13.72 10.43 17.92
CA LEU A 284 12.45 10.98 18.38
C LEU A 284 11.80 10.08 19.42
N ARG A 285 11.72 8.76 19.15
CA ARG A 285 11.09 7.74 20.01
C ARG A 285 11.75 6.37 19.87
N GLY A 286 11.49 5.49 20.84
CA GLY A 286 12.04 4.13 20.89
C GLY A 286 13.49 4.08 21.38
N VAL A 287 14.20 2.99 21.04
CA VAL A 287 15.59 2.77 21.43
C VAL A 287 16.45 2.58 20.20
N LEU A 288 17.48 3.40 20.04
CA LEU A 288 18.48 3.23 18.98
C LEU A 288 19.42 2.07 19.34
N PRO A 289 19.61 1.07 18.47
CA PRO A 289 20.56 -0.02 18.74
C PRO A 289 21.99 0.51 18.84
N SER A 290 22.75 -0.02 19.80
CA SER A 290 24.15 0.37 19.99
C SER A 290 25.01 -0.03 18.80
N SER A 291 26.22 0.52 18.68
CA SER A 291 27.14 0.12 17.61
C SER A 291 27.41 -1.39 17.58
N LYS A 292 27.48 -2.02 18.75
CA LYS A 292 27.66 -3.48 18.89
C LYS A 292 26.42 -4.26 18.46
N ASP A 293 25.23 -3.73 18.72
CA ASP A 293 23.99 -4.37 18.30
C ASP A 293 23.77 -4.29 16.78
N ARG A 294 24.38 -3.29 16.13
CA ARG A 294 24.30 -3.05 14.68
C ARG A 294 25.34 -3.80 13.86
N GLU A 295 26.47 -4.13 14.47
CA GLU A 295 27.59 -4.75 13.76
C GLU A 295 27.17 -6.04 13.04
N GLY A 296 27.43 -6.09 11.73
CA GLY A 296 27.16 -7.24 10.89
C GLY A 296 25.68 -7.54 10.63
N LYS A 297 24.74 -6.64 10.99
CA LYS A 297 23.31 -6.85 10.78
C LYS A 297 22.76 -5.99 9.64
N PRO A 298 21.94 -6.57 8.74
CA PRO A 298 21.22 -5.79 7.75
C PRO A 298 20.14 -4.92 8.40
N ALA A 299 19.67 -3.91 7.65
CA ALA A 299 18.62 -3.02 8.11
C ALA A 299 17.59 -2.70 7.02
N CYS A 300 16.33 -2.51 7.44
CA CYS A 300 15.25 -1.94 6.66
C CYS A 300 14.86 -0.59 7.27
N VAL A 301 15.06 0.49 6.51
CA VAL A 301 14.81 1.86 6.96
C VAL A 301 13.73 2.48 6.10
N MET A 302 12.62 2.90 6.72
CA MET A 302 11.51 3.54 6.03
C MET A 302 11.45 5.04 6.35
N TYR A 303 11.27 5.86 5.33
CA TYR A 303 11.08 7.30 5.43
C TYR A 303 9.63 7.65 5.17
N THR A 304 9.07 8.52 6.00
CA THR A 304 7.66 8.92 5.90
C THR A 304 7.43 10.35 6.38
N LYS A 305 6.30 10.94 6.01
CA LYS A 305 5.83 12.22 6.57
C LYS A 305 5.11 11.99 7.90
N ALA A 306 5.06 13.01 8.74
CA ALA A 306 4.39 12.97 10.05
C ALA A 306 2.97 12.37 9.99
N ASP A 307 2.13 12.81 9.04
CA ASP A 307 0.74 12.35 8.90
C ASP A 307 0.59 10.83 8.69
N ASN A 308 1.61 10.18 8.12
CA ASN A 308 1.62 8.74 7.84
C ASN A 308 2.44 7.96 8.88
N ALA A 309 3.14 8.63 9.80
CA ALA A 309 4.08 8.01 10.71
C ALA A 309 3.44 6.94 11.62
N PRO A 310 2.27 7.14 12.24
CA PRO A 310 1.65 6.13 13.10
C PRO A 310 1.43 4.79 12.37
N MET A 311 0.81 4.85 11.19
CA MET A 311 0.55 3.68 10.34
C MET A 311 1.84 2.97 9.92
N VAL A 312 2.89 3.73 9.58
CA VAL A 312 4.19 3.18 9.16
C VAL A 312 4.90 2.50 10.33
N VAL A 313 4.92 3.13 11.50
CA VAL A 313 5.53 2.59 12.73
C VAL A 313 4.83 1.31 13.17
N GLU A 314 3.50 1.28 13.18
CA GLU A 314 2.71 0.08 13.51
C GLU A 314 3.03 -1.08 12.55
N SER A 315 2.95 -0.81 11.24
CA SER A 315 3.15 -1.83 10.22
C SER A 315 4.57 -2.40 10.20
N LEU A 316 5.58 -1.54 10.39
CA LEU A 316 6.97 -1.98 10.45
C LEU A 316 7.29 -2.69 11.77
N SER A 317 6.64 -2.32 12.87
CA SER A 317 6.72 -3.06 14.15
C SER A 317 6.20 -4.48 13.97
N ARG A 318 5.04 -4.64 13.31
CA ARG A 318 4.48 -5.96 12.99
C ARG A 318 5.41 -6.76 12.05
N ALA A 319 5.99 -6.12 11.04
CA ALA A 319 6.97 -6.77 10.16
C ALA A 319 8.20 -7.25 10.94
N ARG A 320 8.71 -6.45 11.87
CA ARG A 320 9.81 -6.84 12.76
C ARG A 320 9.44 -8.04 13.64
N GLU A 321 8.25 -8.07 14.22
CA GLU A 321 7.79 -9.21 15.01
C GLU A 321 7.73 -10.50 14.17
N LEU A 322 7.21 -10.39 12.95
CA LEU A 322 7.13 -11.51 12.01
C LEU A 322 8.52 -12.02 11.59
N LEU A 323 9.48 -11.12 11.44
CA LEU A 323 10.84 -11.41 10.98
C LEU A 323 11.86 -11.47 12.13
N GLY A 324 11.43 -11.47 13.39
CA GLY A 324 12.31 -11.28 14.56
C GLY A 324 13.43 -12.31 14.70
N THR A 325 13.34 -13.45 14.02
CA THR A 325 14.38 -14.47 13.97
C THR A 325 15.47 -14.23 12.92
N GLN A 326 15.27 -13.28 11.99
CA GLN A 326 16.16 -13.03 10.84
C GLN A 326 17.24 -11.97 11.12
N GLY A 327 17.26 -11.36 12.31
CA GLY A 327 18.33 -10.43 12.69
C GLY A 327 18.34 -9.09 11.93
N VAL A 328 17.35 -8.83 11.08
CA VAL A 328 17.17 -7.54 10.38
C VAL A 328 16.76 -6.45 11.36
N LEU A 329 17.46 -5.32 11.31
CA LEU A 329 17.11 -4.11 12.05
C LEU A 329 16.03 -3.31 11.33
N PHE A 330 15.10 -2.73 12.07
CA PHE A 330 14.03 -1.90 11.52
C PHE A 330 14.08 -0.51 12.13
N ALA A 331 13.93 0.51 11.29
CA ALA A 331 13.86 1.91 11.73
C ALA A 331 12.91 2.72 10.85
N VAL A 332 12.27 3.72 11.46
CA VAL A 332 11.45 4.71 10.75
C VAL A 332 12.07 6.08 10.89
N VAL A 333 12.17 6.82 9.80
CA VAL A 333 12.61 8.22 9.77
C VAL A 333 11.44 9.09 9.36
N VAL A 334 11.08 10.05 10.22
CA VAL A 334 9.91 10.91 10.04
C VAL A 334 10.35 12.31 9.64
N GLU A 335 9.78 12.80 8.53
CA GLU A 335 9.81 14.20 8.16
C GLU A 335 8.71 14.94 8.92
N GLY A 336 9.09 15.57 10.03
CA GLY A 336 8.20 16.34 10.90
C GLY A 336 8.31 15.91 12.36
N ALA A 337 7.32 16.31 13.16
CA ALA A 337 7.20 15.88 14.55
C ALA A 337 6.55 14.50 14.64
N TYR A 338 6.96 13.72 15.64
CA TYR A 338 6.32 12.48 16.04
C TYR A 338 6.49 12.31 17.55
N ASP A 339 5.39 12.23 18.27
CA ASP A 339 5.38 12.25 19.73
C ASP A 339 4.64 11.08 20.39
N GLU A 340 4.11 10.15 19.60
CA GLU A 340 3.45 8.94 20.13
C GLU A 340 4.43 8.04 20.89
N ASP A 341 4.00 7.57 22.05
CA ASP A 341 4.77 6.66 22.89
C ASP A 341 4.55 5.19 22.49
N GLY A 342 5.42 4.29 22.97
CA GLY A 342 5.28 2.84 22.76
C GLY A 342 5.84 2.30 21.45
N ALA A 343 6.58 3.11 20.68
CA ALA A 343 7.25 2.64 19.47
C ALA A 343 8.22 1.48 19.79
N SER A 344 7.93 0.29 19.23
CA SER A 344 8.73 -0.91 19.46
C SER A 344 10.11 -0.83 18.79
N LEU A 345 10.26 0.04 17.79
CA LEU A 345 11.44 0.27 16.94
C LEU A 345 11.92 1.73 17.05
N PRO A 346 13.18 2.03 16.71
CA PRO A 346 13.68 3.40 16.68
C PRO A 346 12.92 4.25 15.64
N VAL A 347 12.38 5.38 16.10
CA VAL A 347 11.79 6.43 15.27
C VAL A 347 12.68 7.65 15.33
N LEU A 348 13.15 8.09 14.16
CA LEU A 348 14.18 9.10 13.98
C LEU A 348 13.62 10.30 13.22
N GLY A 349 14.24 11.46 13.33
CA GLY A 349 13.86 12.67 12.58
C GLY A 349 14.73 12.84 11.34
N GLY A 350 14.13 13.13 10.18
CA GLY A 350 14.91 13.36 8.96
C GLY A 350 14.07 13.40 7.69
N ARG A 351 14.75 13.49 6.54
CA ARG A 351 14.12 13.46 5.20
C ARG A 351 14.75 12.36 4.36
N ALA A 352 13.97 11.84 3.41
CA ALA A 352 14.46 10.85 2.47
C ALA A 352 15.62 11.44 1.64
N PRO A 353 16.77 10.75 1.53
CA PRO A 353 17.93 11.25 0.79
C PRO A 353 17.80 11.10 -0.74
N THR A 354 16.87 10.26 -1.20
CA THR A 354 16.53 10.04 -2.63
C THR A 354 15.01 9.97 -2.77
N PRO A 355 14.45 9.85 -3.98
CA PRO A 355 13.00 9.71 -4.16
C PRO A 355 12.39 8.46 -3.50
N ALA A 356 13.19 7.43 -3.20
CA ALA A 356 12.72 6.22 -2.53
C ALA A 356 12.28 6.51 -1.08
N THR A 357 11.31 5.75 -0.58
CA THR A 357 10.84 5.86 0.80
C THR A 357 11.28 4.69 1.66
N THR A 358 11.95 3.69 1.10
CA THR A 358 12.40 2.52 1.85
C THR A 358 13.73 2.03 1.31
N TYR A 359 14.66 1.78 2.24
CA TYR A 359 16.03 1.41 1.95
C TYR A 359 16.32 0.09 2.65
N LEU A 360 16.75 -0.89 1.86
CA LEU A 360 17.30 -2.12 2.39
C LEU A 360 18.82 -2.01 2.38
N ILE A 361 19.42 -2.32 3.51
CA ILE A 361 20.83 -2.09 3.80
C ILE A 361 21.45 -3.43 4.21
N ASP A 362 22.57 -3.79 3.59
CA ASP A 362 23.31 -5.00 3.93
C ASP A 362 24.12 -4.88 5.24
N ALA A 363 24.71 -5.99 5.68
CA ALA A 363 25.59 -6.06 6.84
C ALA A 363 26.86 -5.18 6.73
N ALA A 364 27.20 -4.69 5.53
CA ALA A 364 28.32 -3.78 5.28
C ALA A 364 27.88 -2.29 5.25
N GLU A 365 26.64 -2.02 5.68
CA GLU A 365 25.98 -0.72 5.73
C GLU A 365 25.71 -0.08 4.35
N ARG A 366 25.71 -0.88 3.28
CA ARG A 366 25.44 -0.39 1.92
C ARG A 366 23.99 -0.61 1.53
N VAL A 367 23.41 0.36 0.86
CA VAL A 367 22.05 0.23 0.30
C VAL A 367 22.07 -0.78 -0.84
N THR A 368 21.28 -1.83 -0.72
CA THR A 368 21.13 -2.89 -1.73
C THR A 368 19.85 -2.77 -2.53
N ILE A 369 18.80 -2.17 -1.96
CA ILE A 369 17.52 -1.89 -2.64
C ILE A 369 16.98 -0.53 -2.18
N GLU A 370 16.51 0.26 -3.14
CA GLU A 370 15.75 1.49 -2.91
C GLU A 370 14.33 1.28 -3.44
N THR A 371 13.33 1.23 -2.56
CA THR A 371 11.94 0.89 -2.86
C THR A 371 10.95 1.87 -2.19
N PHE A 372 9.66 1.57 -2.27
CA PHE A 372 8.59 2.46 -1.88
C PHE A 372 7.51 1.75 -1.07
N GLY A 373 7.19 2.29 0.11
CA GLY A 373 6.24 1.68 1.02
C GLY A 373 6.82 0.41 1.64
N MET A 374 5.96 -0.52 2.08
CA MET A 374 6.45 -1.79 2.62
C MET A 374 7.31 -2.50 1.55
N PRO A 375 8.54 -2.91 1.88
CA PRO A 375 9.37 -3.65 0.93
C PRO A 375 8.69 -5.00 0.63
N PRO A 376 8.87 -5.59 -0.56
CA PRO A 376 8.43 -6.96 -0.78
C PRO A 376 9.26 -7.92 0.08
N LEU A 377 8.66 -9.03 0.52
CA LEU A 377 9.29 -9.89 1.51
C LEU A 377 10.55 -10.58 0.96
N HIS A 378 10.52 -11.04 -0.28
CA HIS A 378 11.68 -11.65 -0.94
C HIS A 378 12.90 -10.72 -1.01
N ALA A 379 12.69 -9.40 -1.04
CA ALA A 379 13.79 -8.44 -1.03
C ALA A 379 14.49 -8.39 0.35
N LEU A 380 13.73 -8.50 1.43
CA LEU A 380 14.27 -8.61 2.79
C LEU A 380 15.00 -9.94 3.00
N GLN A 381 14.46 -11.05 2.49
CA GLN A 381 15.08 -12.38 2.60
C GLN A 381 16.47 -12.45 1.97
N ARG A 382 16.76 -11.61 0.97
CA ARG A 382 18.07 -11.54 0.31
C ARG A 382 19.12 -10.78 1.11
N LEU A 383 18.75 -10.06 2.16
CA LEU A 383 19.68 -9.29 2.98
C LEU A 383 20.57 -10.16 3.87
N ASP A 384 20.13 -11.37 4.20
CA ASP A 384 20.85 -12.27 5.11
C ASP A 384 22.12 -12.88 4.51
N GLY A 385 22.49 -12.55 3.26
CA GLY A 385 23.79 -12.87 2.66
C GLY A 385 24.08 -14.36 2.40
N GLU A 386 23.46 -15.28 3.14
CA GLU A 386 23.58 -16.73 2.97
C GLU A 386 22.60 -17.29 1.92
N ARG A 387 21.74 -16.45 1.33
CA ARG A 387 20.68 -16.85 0.39
C ARG A 387 20.64 -16.01 -0.89
N ALA A 388 21.79 -15.79 -1.51
CA ALA A 388 21.81 -15.51 -2.94
C ALA A 388 21.65 -16.85 -3.71
N PRO A 389 20.92 -16.89 -4.84
CA PRO A 389 20.75 -18.10 -5.64
C PRO A 389 22.07 -18.67 -6.16
#